data_AF-A0A8H5CT28-F1
#
_entry.id   AF-A0A8H5CT28-F1
#
_cell.length_a   1.000
_cell.length_b   1.000
_cell.length_c   1.000
_cell.angle_alpha   90.00
_cell.angle_beta   90.00
_cell.angle_gamma   90.00
#
_symmetry.space_group_name_H-M   'P 1'
#
loop_
_entity.id
_entity.type
_entity.pdbx_description
1 polymer ?
#
loop_
_entity_poly.entity_id
_entity_poly.type
_entity_poly.pdbx_seq_one_letter_code
_entity_poly.pdbx_strand_id
1 'polypeptide(L)'
;MLNAAPLTSEHAYITTMSDLDSLLCSIDISENASEVDSTIPQTALIASTNTSTGSIDTWHRRLGHIMLRSVKKLFQKNMVKGMHLTDDEAHDPTTCKACLEGKQTRAPIPKESDVQNPSVLHRVYSDLVGPIEPCGRGVQE
;
A
#
# COMPACT_ATOMS: atom_id res chain seq x y z
N MET A 1 12.73 25.29 29.45
CA MET A 1 12.05 24.24 30.22
C MET A 1 11.20 23.43 29.26
N LEU A 2 11.52 22.15 29.15
CA LEU A 2 10.77 21.15 28.40
C LEU A 2 9.37 21.00 28.99
N ASN A 3 8.35 20.88 28.16
CA ASN A 3 7.13 20.17 28.52
C ASN A 3 6.69 19.36 27.29
N ALA A 4 7.04 18.08 27.30
CA ALA A 4 6.60 17.08 26.35
C ALA A 4 5.16 16.69 26.67
N ALA A 5 4.27 16.70 25.66
CA ALA A 5 2.96 16.07 25.74
C ALA A 5 3.10 14.56 25.50
N PRO A 6 2.30 13.71 26.19
CA PRO A 6 2.44 12.26 26.11
C PRO A 6 1.96 11.72 24.76
N LEU A 7 2.73 10.78 24.20
CA LEU A 7 2.37 9.99 23.02
C LEU A 7 1.27 9.01 23.41
N THR A 8 0.03 9.27 23.01
CA THR A 8 -1.06 8.29 23.09
C THR A 8 -0.98 7.38 21.87
N SER A 9 -0.68 6.11 22.14
CA SER A 9 -0.76 5.00 21.20
C SER A 9 -2.22 4.70 20.89
N GLU A 10 -2.79 5.33 19.87
CA GLU A 10 -4.04 4.88 19.26
C GLU A 10 -3.91 5.00 17.76
N HIS A 11 -3.61 3.90 17.06
CA HIS A 11 -4.01 3.58 15.68
C HIS A 11 -3.42 2.21 15.30
N ALA A 12 -3.74 1.18 16.09
CA ALA A 12 -3.74 -0.20 15.60
C ALA A 12 -5.16 -0.49 15.13
N TYR A 13 -5.42 -0.40 13.82
CA TYR A 13 -6.76 -0.73 13.29
C TYR A 13 -6.87 -2.25 13.18
N ILE A 14 -7.50 -2.87 14.18
CA ILE A 14 -8.02 -4.24 14.06
C ILE A 14 -9.43 -4.06 13.50
N THR A 15 -9.63 -4.40 12.22
CA THR A 15 -10.94 -4.45 11.58
C THR A 15 -11.87 -5.38 12.37
N THR A 16 -12.98 -4.87 12.89
CA THR A 16 -14.01 -5.68 13.57
C THR A 16 -15.03 -6.18 12.57
N MET A 17 -15.72 -7.29 12.87
CA MET A 17 -16.66 -7.97 11.97
C MET A 17 -17.80 -7.09 11.42
N SER A 18 -18.03 -5.91 11.99
CA SER A 18 -18.97 -4.89 11.51
C SER A 18 -18.54 -4.17 10.22
N ASP A 19 -17.25 -4.20 9.86
CA ASP A 19 -16.72 -3.52 8.67
C ASP A 19 -16.86 -4.36 7.38
N LEU A 20 -17.31 -5.62 7.49
CA LEU A 20 -17.47 -6.55 6.36
C LEU A 20 -18.83 -6.44 5.67
N ASP A 21 -19.82 -5.77 6.28
CA ASP A 21 -21.16 -5.67 5.71
C ASP A 21 -21.24 -4.73 4.49
N SER A 22 -20.25 -3.83 4.32
CA SER A 22 -20.19 -2.92 3.16
C SER A 22 -19.43 -3.49 1.95
N LEU A 23 -18.86 -4.71 2.06
CA LEU A 23 -18.12 -5.36 0.97
C LEU A 23 -18.87 -6.53 0.33
N LEU A 24 -20.07 -6.86 0.82
CA LEU A 24 -20.94 -7.84 0.20
C LEU A 24 -21.71 -7.19 -0.95
N CYS A 25 -21.16 -7.29 -2.15
CA CYS A 25 -21.95 -7.21 -3.38
C CYS A 25 -23.06 -8.26 -3.30
N SER A 26 -24.32 -7.84 -3.48
CA SER A 26 -25.51 -8.68 -3.42
C SER A 26 -25.38 -9.88 -4.36
N ILE A 27 -25.13 -11.06 -3.79
CA ILE A 27 -25.29 -12.33 -4.47
C ILE A 27 -26.70 -12.80 -4.09
N ASP A 28 -27.63 -12.74 -5.03
CA ASP A 28 -28.96 -13.33 -4.86
C ASP A 28 -28.81 -14.85 -4.88
N ILE A 29 -28.84 -15.46 -3.69
CA ILE A 29 -28.99 -16.91 -3.54
C ILE A 29 -30.41 -17.16 -3.05
N SER A 30 -31.33 -17.41 -3.99
CA SER A 30 -32.64 -17.96 -3.64
C SER A 30 -32.45 -19.38 -3.08
N GLU A 31 -32.96 -19.59 -1.88
CA GLU A 31 -32.89 -20.82 -1.10
C GLU A 31 -33.41 -22.05 -1.87
N ASN A 32 -32.65 -23.14 -1.79
CA ASN A 32 -33.25 -24.45 -1.49
C ASN A 32 -32.18 -25.35 -0.86
N ALA A 33 -32.20 -25.46 0.46
CA ALA A 33 -31.38 -26.40 1.20
C ALA A 33 -32.12 -27.74 1.28
N SER A 34 -31.77 -28.68 0.42
CA SER A 34 -32.07 -30.10 0.61
C SER A 34 -30.80 -30.91 0.44
N GLU A 35 -30.32 -31.42 1.58
CA GLU A 35 -29.45 -32.59 1.82
C GLU A 35 -28.21 -32.78 0.94
N VAL A 36 -27.05 -32.72 1.61
CA VAL A 36 -25.70 -32.89 1.05
C VAL A 36 -25.50 -34.32 0.56
N ASP A 37 -25.56 -34.54 -0.76
CA ASP A 37 -24.98 -35.72 -1.40
C ASP A 37 -23.57 -35.42 -1.92
N SER A 38 -22.65 -36.35 -1.67
CA SER A 38 -21.19 -36.17 -1.70
C SER A 38 -20.56 -36.41 -3.08
N THR A 39 -21.27 -36.10 -4.17
CA THR A 39 -20.85 -36.44 -5.54
C THR A 39 -20.83 -35.24 -6.51
N ILE A 40 -20.31 -34.08 -6.09
CA ILE A 40 -20.12 -32.95 -7.01
C ILE A 40 -18.69 -32.97 -7.56
N PRO A 41 -18.47 -33.17 -8.88
CA PRO A 41 -17.15 -33.01 -9.46
C PRO A 41 -16.71 -31.55 -9.24
N GLN A 42 -15.49 -31.37 -8.73
CA GLN A 42 -14.87 -30.06 -8.50
C GLN A 42 -14.55 -29.40 -9.87
N THR A 43 -15.59 -29.01 -10.61
CA THR A 43 -15.45 -28.25 -11.84
C THR A 43 -15.13 -26.82 -11.42
N ALA A 44 -13.86 -26.44 -11.54
CA ALA A 44 -13.47 -25.04 -11.45
C ALA A 44 -14.32 -24.24 -12.44
N LEU A 45 -15.08 -23.26 -11.94
CA LEU A 45 -15.75 -22.28 -12.79
C LEU A 45 -14.66 -21.57 -13.60
N ILE A 46 -14.54 -21.91 -14.88
CA ILE A 46 -13.74 -21.14 -15.82
C ILE A 46 -14.42 -19.78 -15.88
N ALA A 47 -13.79 -18.76 -15.31
CA ALA A 47 -14.25 -17.39 -15.44
C ALA A 47 -14.34 -17.09 -16.94
N SER A 48 -15.57 -17.00 -17.46
CA SER A 48 -15.82 -16.47 -18.80
C SER A 48 -15.08 -15.14 -18.92
N THR A 49 -14.47 -14.90 -20.08
CA THR A 49 -13.73 -13.67 -20.38
C THR A 49 -14.70 -12.49 -20.44
N ASN A 50 -15.20 -12.07 -19.28
CA ASN A 50 -16.07 -10.92 -19.16
C ASN A 50 -15.19 -9.69 -19.32
N THR A 51 -15.50 -8.89 -20.33
CA THR A 51 -14.97 -7.53 -20.45
C THR A 51 -15.25 -6.79 -19.15
N SER A 52 -14.21 -6.36 -18.46
CA SER A 52 -14.32 -5.54 -17.26
C SER A 52 -14.31 -4.08 -17.67
N THR A 53 -15.33 -3.34 -17.26
CA THR A 53 -15.42 -1.90 -17.43
C THR A 53 -14.96 -1.21 -16.14
N GLY A 54 -14.32 -0.05 -16.27
CA GLY A 54 -13.96 0.76 -15.11
C GLY A 54 -13.28 2.06 -15.50
N SER A 55 -13.26 3.02 -14.57
CA SER A 55 -12.55 4.28 -14.76
C SER A 55 -11.03 4.09 -14.71
N ILE A 56 -10.28 5.09 -15.18
CA ILE A 56 -8.81 5.08 -15.10
C ILE A 56 -8.33 4.89 -13.65
N ASP A 57 -8.97 5.54 -12.69
CA ASP A 57 -8.63 5.41 -11.26
C ASP A 57 -8.90 3.98 -10.75
N THR A 58 -9.97 3.34 -11.21
CA THR A 58 -10.29 1.95 -10.86
C THR A 58 -9.20 1.00 -11.36
N TRP A 59 -8.80 1.13 -12.63
CA TRP A 59 -7.72 0.34 -13.21
C TRP A 59 -6.36 0.64 -12.59
N HIS A 60 -6.09 1.90 -12.26
CA HIS A 60 -4.90 2.31 -11.52
C HIS A 60 -4.79 1.55 -10.18
N ARG A 61 -5.86 1.46 -9.39
CA ARG A 61 -5.87 0.70 -8.13
C ARG A 61 -5.76 -0.81 -8.36
N ARG A 62 -6.54 -1.38 -9.27
CA ARG A 62 -6.53 -2.83 -9.59
C ARG A 62 -5.16 -3.33 -10.06
N LEU A 63 -4.43 -2.50 -10.81
CA LEU A 63 -3.12 -2.83 -11.34
C LEU A 63 -1.98 -2.50 -10.37
N GLY A 64 -2.27 -2.22 -9.10
CA GLY A 64 -1.24 -1.97 -8.08
C GLY A 64 -0.62 -0.58 -8.16
N HIS A 65 -1.46 0.45 -8.37
CA HIS A 65 -1.05 1.85 -8.38
C HIS A 65 0.00 2.21 -9.45
N ILE A 66 -0.04 1.55 -10.61
CA ILE A 66 0.80 1.92 -11.75
C ILE A 66 0.49 3.34 -12.24
N MET A 67 1.46 4.00 -12.86
CA MET A 67 1.27 5.37 -13.35
C MET A 67 0.02 5.49 -14.25
N LEU A 68 -0.80 6.52 -14.05
CA LEU A 68 -2.06 6.74 -14.79
C LEU A 68 -1.85 6.75 -16.32
N ARG A 69 -0.74 7.36 -16.79
CA ARG A 69 -0.32 7.33 -18.21
C ARG A 69 -0.06 5.92 -18.72
N SER A 70 0.40 5.00 -17.86
CA SER A 70 0.62 3.60 -18.21
C SER A 70 -0.70 2.87 -18.35
N VAL A 71 -1.69 3.13 -17.47
CA VAL A 71 -3.06 2.60 -17.61
C VAL A 71 -3.66 3.03 -18.96
N LYS A 72 -3.58 4.33 -19.30
CA LYS A 72 -4.03 4.85 -20.61
C LYS A 72 -3.32 4.14 -21.77
N LYS A 73 -2.00 3.96 -21.68
CA LYS A 73 -1.21 3.27 -22.71
C LYS A 73 -1.61 1.80 -22.87
N LEU A 74 -1.90 1.09 -21.77
CA LEU A 74 -2.36 -0.30 -21.81
C LEU A 74 -3.66 -0.45 -22.59
N PHE A 75 -4.60 0.47 -22.36
CA PHE A 75 -5.87 0.52 -23.08
C PHE A 75 -5.69 0.90 -24.55
N GLN A 76 -5.06 2.06 -24.83
CA GLN A 76 -4.89 2.59 -26.19
C GLN A 76 -4.13 1.64 -27.14
N LYS A 77 -3.21 0.84 -26.59
CA LYS A 77 -2.43 -0.13 -27.37
C LYS A 77 -3.03 -1.55 -27.36
N ASN A 78 -4.23 -1.74 -26.82
CA ASN A 78 -4.89 -3.04 -26.70
C ASN A 78 -3.98 -4.12 -26.07
N MET A 79 -3.19 -3.75 -25.05
CA MET A 79 -2.20 -4.64 -24.43
C MET A 79 -2.80 -5.60 -23.41
N VAL A 80 -4.05 -5.36 -22.98
CA VAL A 80 -4.77 -6.16 -21.98
C VAL A 80 -6.10 -6.61 -22.59
N LYS A 81 -6.36 -7.92 -22.57
CA LYS A 81 -7.63 -8.48 -23.06
C LYS A 81 -8.74 -8.21 -22.04
N GLY A 82 -9.91 -7.77 -22.53
CA GLY A 82 -11.08 -7.57 -21.69
C GLY A 82 -11.04 -6.30 -20.82
N MET A 83 -10.16 -5.35 -21.10
CA MET A 83 -10.11 -4.04 -20.42
C MET A 83 -10.94 -3.01 -21.19
N HIS A 84 -11.92 -2.38 -20.54
CA HIS A 84 -12.69 -1.28 -21.10
C HIS A 84 -12.65 -0.06 -20.16
N LEU A 85 -12.34 1.12 -20.71
CA LEU A 85 -12.39 2.38 -19.97
C LEU A 85 -13.78 3.01 -20.09
N THR A 86 -14.37 3.43 -18.97
CA THR A 86 -15.66 4.15 -18.97
C THR A 86 -15.52 5.62 -19.30
N ASP A 87 -14.34 6.19 -18.98
CA ASP A 87 -14.01 7.59 -19.20
C ASP A 87 -12.77 7.67 -20.10
N ASP A 88 -12.98 8.01 -21.37
CA ASP A 88 -11.90 8.31 -22.32
C ASP A 88 -11.37 9.73 -22.14
N GLU A 89 -12.20 10.60 -21.54
CA GLU A 89 -11.91 12.02 -21.42
C GLU A 89 -10.88 12.31 -20.34
N ALA A 90 -9.99 13.23 -20.70
CA ALA A 90 -8.78 13.61 -19.99
C ALA A 90 -9.05 14.40 -18.71
N HIS A 91 -9.95 13.91 -17.85
CA HIS A 91 -9.99 14.43 -16.49
C HIS A 91 -8.67 14.09 -15.83
N ASP A 92 -7.91 15.12 -15.44
CA ASP A 92 -6.71 14.94 -14.64
C ASP A 92 -7.14 14.16 -13.39
N PRO A 93 -6.70 12.90 -13.21
CA PRO A 93 -7.25 12.06 -12.17
C PRO A 93 -6.97 12.73 -10.84
N THR A 94 -7.98 12.80 -9.98
CA THR A 94 -7.81 13.20 -8.59
C THR A 94 -6.60 12.48 -8.02
N THR A 95 -5.67 13.25 -7.48
CA THR A 95 -4.37 12.74 -7.07
C THR A 95 -4.55 11.56 -6.10
N CYS A 96 -4.06 10.38 -6.46
CA CYS A 96 -4.20 9.20 -5.60
C CYS A 96 -3.39 9.39 -4.31
N LYS A 97 -4.08 9.51 -3.16
CA LYS A 97 -3.46 9.70 -1.84
C LYS A 97 -2.40 8.64 -1.53
N ALA A 98 -2.70 7.36 -1.76
CA ALA A 98 -1.77 6.26 -1.53
C ALA A 98 -0.50 6.37 -2.41
N CYS A 99 -0.63 6.85 -3.66
CA CYS A 99 0.52 7.10 -4.50
C CYS A 99 1.36 8.29 -4.03
N LEU A 100 0.71 9.36 -3.56
CA LEU A 100 1.42 10.51 -3.01
C LEU A 100 2.27 10.09 -1.82
N GLU A 101 1.66 9.41 -0.86
CA GLU A 101 2.34 8.94 0.36
C GLU A 101 3.43 7.91 0.02
N GLY A 102 3.15 6.96 -0.89
CA GLY A 102 4.11 5.92 -1.26
C GLY A 102 5.24 6.38 -2.20
N LYS A 103 5.08 7.51 -2.90
CA LYS A 103 6.08 8.07 -3.82
C LYS A 103 6.65 9.40 -3.33
N GLN A 104 6.31 9.81 -2.12
CA GLN A 104 6.83 11.05 -1.54
C GLN A 104 8.35 10.95 -1.41
N THR A 105 9.06 11.85 -2.08
CA THR A 105 10.50 11.99 -1.92
C THR A 105 10.80 12.91 -0.74
N ARG A 106 11.82 12.56 0.05
CA ARG A 106 12.38 13.50 1.05
C ARG A 106 12.95 14.72 0.32
N ALA A 107 12.74 15.91 0.89
CA ALA A 107 13.43 17.12 0.42
C ALA A 107 14.96 16.90 0.44
N PRO A 108 15.72 17.56 -0.46
CA PRO A 108 17.17 17.46 -0.44
C PRO A 108 17.75 17.81 0.93
N ILE A 109 18.65 16.97 1.43
CA ILE A 109 19.37 17.25 2.67
C ILE A 109 20.43 18.32 2.34
N PRO A 110 20.47 19.46 3.06
CA PRO A 110 21.53 20.44 2.90
C PRO A 110 22.91 19.79 3.06
N LYS A 111 23.83 20.12 2.15
CA LYS A 111 25.21 19.60 2.20
C LYS A 111 26.06 20.28 3.27
N GLU A 112 25.65 21.48 3.66
CA GLU A 112 26.32 22.30 4.66
C GLU A 112 25.32 22.63 5.76
N SER A 113 25.82 22.77 6.99
CA SER A 113 25.00 23.21 8.10
C SER A 113 25.00 24.73 8.16
N ASP A 114 23.82 25.32 8.35
CA ASP A 114 23.69 26.75 8.66
C ASP A 114 24.28 27.11 10.04
N VAL A 115 24.59 26.09 10.86
CA VAL A 115 25.17 26.28 12.19
C VAL A 115 26.69 26.32 12.09
N GLN A 116 27.26 27.46 12.50
CA GLN A 116 28.70 27.63 12.63
C GLN A 116 29.19 27.23 14.03
N ASN A 117 30.41 26.69 14.10
CA ASN A 117 31.10 26.39 15.36
C ASN A 117 32.15 27.49 15.62
N PRO A 118 31.87 28.50 16.45
CA PRO A 118 32.74 29.68 16.62
C PRO A 118 34.08 29.40 17.32
N SER A 119 34.23 28.25 17.97
CA SER A 119 35.44 27.89 18.70
C SER A 119 35.73 26.38 18.64
N VAL A 120 36.97 26.01 18.95
CA VAL A 120 37.39 24.61 19.10
C VAL A 120 36.54 23.94 20.17
N LEU A 121 36.09 22.71 19.88
CA LEU A 121 35.19 21.91 20.75
C LEU A 121 33.81 22.54 21.02
N HIS A 122 33.36 23.53 20.22
CA HIS A 122 32.01 24.09 20.36
C HIS A 122 30.90 23.04 20.20
N ARG A 123 31.13 22.01 19.38
CA ARG A 123 30.22 20.89 19.17
C ARG A 123 30.99 19.60 18.96
N VAL A 124 30.61 18.56 19.71
CA VAL A 124 31.18 17.21 19.61
C VAL A 124 30.05 16.25 19.25
N TYR A 125 30.28 15.44 18.23
CA TYR A 125 29.38 14.36 17.84
C TYR A 125 30.02 13.05 18.29
N SER A 126 29.33 12.30 19.13
CA SER A 126 29.71 10.93 19.51
C SER A 126 28.67 9.96 18.99
N ASP A 127 29.10 8.91 18.33
CA ASP A 127 28.23 7.81 17.90
C ASP A 127 28.66 6.53 18.60
N LEU A 128 27.68 5.70 18.97
CA LEU A 128 27.93 4.38 19.54
C LEU A 128 27.73 3.36 18.44
N VAL A 129 28.70 2.47 18.28
CA VAL A 129 28.51 1.31 17.42
C VAL A 129 27.63 0.28 18.15
N GLY A 130 26.79 -0.43 17.38
CA GLY A 130 25.90 -1.49 17.90
C GLY A 130 26.64 -2.65 18.57
N PRO A 131 25.92 -3.73 18.94
CA PRO A 131 26.48 -4.84 19.71
C PRO A 131 27.82 -5.31 19.15
N ILE A 132 28.89 -5.13 19.92
CA ILE A 132 30.22 -5.63 19.58
C ILE A 132 30.30 -7.02 20.19
N GLU A 133 30.45 -8.05 19.34
CA GLU A 133 30.79 -9.37 19.83
C GLU A 133 32.11 -9.28 20.59
N PRO A 134 32.14 -9.66 21.88
CA PRO A 134 33.37 -9.60 22.63
C PRO A 134 34.38 -10.57 22.01
N CYS A 135 35.54 -10.05 21.61
CA CYS A 135 36.73 -10.84 21.34
C CYS A 135 37.22 -11.43 22.66
N GLY A 136 36.63 -12.55 23.08
CA GLY A 136 37.03 -13.32 24.24
C GLY A 136 36.84 -14.80 23.96
N ARG A 137 37.86 -15.62 24.22
CA ARG A 137 37.62 -17.04 24.47
C ARG A 137 36.77 -17.10 25.73
N GLY A 138 35.54 -17.58 25.61
CA GLY A 138 34.67 -17.79 26.76
C GLY A 138 35.40 -18.57 27.83
N VAL A 139 35.48 -18.01 29.03
CA VAL A 139 35.50 -18.84 30.23
C VAL A 139 34.05 -18.92 30.64
N GLN A 140 33.43 -20.05 30.31
CA GLN A 140 32.19 -20.47 30.95
C GLN A 140 32.58 -20.86 32.39
N GLU A 141 32.06 -20.15 33.38
CA GLU A 141 31.91 -20.67 34.75
C GLU A 141 30.48 -21.21 34.92
#